data_AF-A0A1J1LCN2-F1
#
_entry.id   AF-A0A1J1LCN2-F1
#
_cell.length_a   1.000
_cell.length_b   1.000
_cell.length_c   1.000
_cell.angle_alpha   90.00
_cell.angle_beta   90.00
_cell.angle_gamma   90.00
#
_symmetry.space_group_name_H-M   'P 1'
#
loop_
_entity.id
_entity.type
_entity.pdbx_description
1 polymer ?
#
loop_
_entity_poly.entity_id
_entity_poly.type
_entity_poly.pdbx_seq_one_letter_code
_entity_poly.pdbx_strand_id
1 'polypeptide(L)'
;MSKEHWFLKQETEKDTKYTIKGSEVYQTLYPQIKDKIDKNESVIDILTWIEAEVKTAYNEAYKGSEIELTQGALNNCRGQWNEFLITSFLAEIAIDFYSTHKLYFVPFRLARSGETNKTVKKPKSQKKGTSQETVSTEETVSSEAASKFLALFHKDEFKENKGLHHINQFKDNIFFSSPDYVLSILDDQGLFNQIQPLLNQQANEAESLGTEIYKLLQGKLKAQEVKAVLSVKISNRPDRRYQALYETAMIKAIGYACGQNWKYYMVTAKQASLSDVKIFTKGIAPHGIAIKRELISVDQVYSCSNKQDLIKLVEDALP
;
A
#
# COMPACT_ATOMS: atom_id res chain seq x y z
N MET A 1 4.56 -15.93 27.38
CA MET A 1 4.58 -16.87 26.24
C MET A 1 5.93 -16.76 25.57
N SER A 2 6.53 -17.87 25.12
CA SER A 2 7.81 -17.82 24.40
C SER A 2 7.63 -17.05 23.08
N LYS A 3 8.54 -16.09 22.82
CA LYS A 3 8.58 -15.27 21.59
C LYS A 3 9.43 -15.93 20.49
N GLU A 4 9.83 -17.19 20.66
CA GLU A 4 10.60 -17.96 19.65
C GLU A 4 9.91 -18.01 18.28
N HIS A 5 8.58 -18.05 18.26
CA HIS A 5 7.81 -18.12 17.02
C HIS A 5 8.05 -16.91 16.10
N TRP A 6 8.50 -15.76 16.63
CA TRP A 6 8.87 -14.57 15.86
C TRP A 6 10.05 -14.78 14.91
N PHE A 7 10.80 -15.87 15.07
CA PHE A 7 12.02 -16.13 14.33
C PHE A 7 11.89 -17.41 13.52
N LEU A 8 12.39 -17.38 12.29
CA LEU A 8 12.54 -18.54 11.43
C LEU A 8 14.03 -18.81 11.23
N LYS A 9 14.50 -19.97 11.70
CA LYS A 9 15.83 -20.46 11.39
C LYS A 9 15.88 -20.96 9.94
N GLN A 10 16.81 -20.42 9.16
CA GLN A 10 17.09 -20.84 7.79
C GLN A 10 18.49 -21.42 7.74
N GLU A 11 18.58 -22.71 7.46
CA GLU A 11 19.84 -23.42 7.28
C GLU A 11 20.11 -23.53 5.78
N THR A 12 21.27 -23.07 5.36
CA THR A 12 21.80 -23.28 4.01
C THR A 12 23.07 -24.13 4.11
N GLU A 13 23.51 -24.71 3.00
CA GLU A 13 24.76 -25.49 2.94
C GLU A 13 26.00 -24.73 3.44
N LYS A 14 25.94 -23.38 3.50
CA LYS A 14 27.07 -22.51 3.83
C LYS A 14 26.89 -21.71 5.11
N ASP A 15 25.68 -21.56 5.63
CA ASP A 15 25.39 -20.63 6.72
C ASP A 15 24.02 -20.89 7.38
N THR A 16 23.88 -20.52 8.65
CA THR A 16 22.61 -20.50 9.38
C THR A 16 22.22 -19.06 9.65
N LYS A 17 21.01 -18.65 9.24
CA LYS A 17 20.48 -17.30 9.46
C LYS A 17 19.12 -17.32 10.12
N TYR A 18 18.85 -16.29 10.91
CA TYR A 18 17.51 -16.07 11.46
C TYR A 18 16.80 -14.97 10.68
N THR A 19 15.58 -15.27 10.23
CA THR A 19 14.66 -14.29 9.65
C THR A 19 13.62 -13.90 10.68
N ILE A 20 13.30 -12.61 10.75
CA ILE A 20 12.22 -12.10 11.61
C ILE A 20 10.91 -12.25 10.83
N LYS A 21 9.91 -12.85 11.47
CA LYS A 21 8.55 -12.89 10.95
C LYS A 21 7.84 -11.60 11.33
N GLY A 22 8.06 -10.55 10.53
CA GLY A 22 7.65 -9.19 10.84
C GLY A 22 6.17 -9.03 11.19
N SER A 23 5.30 -9.82 10.57
CA SER A 23 3.86 -9.80 10.87
C SER A 23 3.46 -10.50 12.15
N GLU A 24 4.03 -11.66 12.45
CA GLU A 24 3.80 -12.33 13.75
C GLU A 24 4.22 -11.40 14.89
N VAL A 25 5.35 -10.69 14.74
CA VAL A 25 5.80 -9.65 15.68
C VAL A 25 4.74 -8.55 15.81
N TYR A 26 4.32 -7.96 14.70
CA TYR A 26 3.38 -6.84 14.71
C TYR A 26 2.04 -7.23 15.33
N GLN A 27 1.47 -8.38 14.96
CA GLN A 27 0.22 -8.89 15.50
C GLN A 27 0.31 -9.18 17.00
N THR A 28 1.42 -9.79 17.44
CA THR A 28 1.64 -10.07 18.86
C THR A 28 1.71 -8.79 19.69
N LEU A 29 2.31 -7.74 19.13
CA LEU A 29 2.50 -6.45 19.77
C LEU A 29 1.35 -5.45 19.52
N TYR A 30 0.36 -5.80 18.70
CA TYR A 30 -0.67 -4.87 18.26
C TYR A 30 -1.46 -4.22 19.41
N PRO A 31 -1.86 -4.92 20.49
CA PRO A 31 -2.54 -4.27 21.61
C PRO A 31 -1.74 -3.13 22.24
N GLN A 32 -0.42 -3.30 22.38
CA GLN A 32 0.47 -2.26 22.89
C GLN A 32 0.71 -1.18 21.84
N ILE A 33 0.85 -1.55 20.56
CA ILE A 33 0.93 -0.58 19.45
C ILE A 33 -0.30 0.32 19.47
N LYS A 34 -1.51 -0.25 19.62
CA LYS A 34 -2.76 0.50 19.68
C LYS A 34 -2.78 1.51 20.83
N ASP A 35 -2.39 1.11 22.03
CA ASP A 35 -2.27 2.03 23.17
C ASP A 35 -1.29 3.19 22.89
N LYS A 36 -0.17 2.91 22.21
CA LYS A 36 0.80 3.93 21.78
C LYS A 36 0.23 4.87 20.71
N ILE A 37 -0.53 4.31 19.77
CA ILE A 37 -1.27 5.05 18.75
C ILE A 37 -2.29 5.99 19.39
N ASP A 38 -3.08 5.51 20.35
CA ASP A 38 -4.11 6.29 21.04
C ASP A 38 -3.50 7.43 21.88
N LYS A 39 -2.27 7.23 22.37
CA LYS A 39 -1.46 8.27 23.03
C LYS A 39 -0.78 9.24 22.06
N ASN A 40 -1.02 9.09 20.75
CA ASN A 40 -0.41 9.88 19.70
C ASN A 40 1.14 9.83 19.72
N GLU A 41 1.73 8.70 20.14
CA GLU A 41 3.17 8.47 20.09
C GLU A 41 3.69 8.54 18.64
N SER A 42 4.97 8.90 18.49
CA SER A 42 5.51 9.01 17.15
C SER A 42 5.72 7.64 16.48
N VAL A 43 5.51 7.55 15.16
CA VAL A 43 5.77 6.36 14.35
C VAL A 43 7.21 5.88 14.53
N ILE A 44 8.17 6.82 14.61
CA ILE A 44 9.58 6.47 14.81
C ILE A 44 9.82 5.87 16.18
N ASP A 45 9.16 6.37 17.22
CA ASP A 45 9.28 5.83 18.58
C ASP A 45 8.65 4.44 18.67
N ILE A 46 7.45 4.25 18.09
CA ILE A 46 6.78 2.94 18.01
C ILE A 46 7.67 1.94 17.27
N LEU A 47 8.21 2.29 16.10
CA LEU A 47 9.10 1.41 15.34
C LEU A 47 10.39 1.07 16.11
N THR A 48 10.93 2.03 16.86
CA THR A 48 12.13 1.81 17.69
C THR A 48 11.84 0.90 18.87
N TRP A 49 10.66 1.05 19.48
CA TRP A 49 10.19 0.16 20.53
C TRP A 49 9.96 -1.28 20.01
N ILE A 50 9.30 -1.47 18.86
CA ILE A 50 9.14 -2.81 18.23
C ILE A 50 10.52 -3.44 17.99
N GLU A 51 11.47 -2.67 17.45
CA GLU A 51 12.84 -3.15 17.20
C GLU A 51 13.53 -3.60 18.50
N ALA A 52 13.37 -2.85 19.58
CA ALA A 52 13.90 -3.21 20.89
C ALA A 52 13.25 -4.49 21.45
N GLU A 53 11.93 -4.63 21.34
CA GLU A 53 11.20 -5.84 21.74
C GLU A 53 11.70 -7.09 21.00
N VAL A 54 11.96 -6.97 19.69
CA VAL A 54 12.51 -8.06 18.88
C VAL A 54 13.92 -8.43 19.31
N LYS A 55 14.79 -7.44 19.57
CA LYS A 55 16.16 -7.70 20.05
C LYS A 55 16.15 -8.41 21.41
N THR A 56 15.33 -7.94 22.35
CA THR A 56 15.17 -8.58 23.67
C THR A 56 14.69 -10.02 23.52
N ALA A 57 13.63 -10.24 22.73
CA ALA A 57 13.08 -11.56 22.46
C ALA A 57 14.11 -12.52 21.83
N TYR A 58 14.92 -12.02 20.89
CA TYR A 58 15.98 -12.81 20.26
C TYR A 58 17.04 -13.24 21.27
N ASN A 59 17.52 -12.29 22.08
CA ASN A 59 18.55 -12.55 23.08
C ASN A 59 18.08 -13.53 24.17
N GLU A 60 16.80 -13.49 24.53
CA GLU A 60 16.18 -14.43 25.45
C GLU A 60 16.04 -15.83 24.83
N ALA A 61 15.53 -15.92 23.60
CA ALA A 61 15.27 -17.18 22.91
C ALA A 61 16.55 -17.92 22.49
N TYR A 62 17.60 -17.19 22.14
CA TYR A 62 18.85 -17.74 21.60
C TYR A 62 20.07 -17.35 22.43
N LYS A 63 19.88 -17.25 23.76
CA LYS A 63 20.96 -16.94 24.69
C LYS A 63 22.14 -17.90 24.51
N GLY A 64 23.31 -17.38 24.16
CA GLY A 64 24.53 -18.17 23.90
C GLY A 64 24.70 -18.66 22.45
N SER A 65 23.79 -18.29 21.54
CA SER A 65 23.99 -18.45 20.09
C SER A 65 25.11 -17.51 19.60
N GLU A 66 26.02 -18.03 18.77
CA GLU A 66 27.02 -17.22 18.05
C GLU A 66 26.42 -16.48 16.85
N ILE A 67 25.21 -16.86 16.44
CA ILE A 67 24.52 -16.24 15.30
C ILE A 67 23.82 -14.98 15.81
N GLU A 68 24.17 -13.83 15.24
CA GLU A 68 23.55 -12.55 15.56
C GLU A 68 22.43 -12.18 14.57
N LEU A 69 21.45 -11.45 15.08
CA LEU A 69 20.40 -10.87 14.24
C LEU A 69 20.96 -9.72 13.40
N THR A 70 20.97 -9.88 12.07
CA THR A 70 21.57 -8.87 11.18
C THR A 70 20.76 -7.57 11.17
N GLN A 71 21.48 -6.44 11.06
CA GLN A 71 20.84 -5.12 10.86
C GLN A 71 20.00 -5.06 9.57
N GLY A 72 20.35 -5.85 8.55
CA GLY A 72 19.57 -5.97 7.31
C GLY A 72 18.17 -6.54 7.56
N ALA A 73 18.06 -7.60 8.36
CA ALA A 73 16.76 -8.18 8.73
C ALA A 73 15.89 -7.18 9.50
N LEU A 74 16.49 -6.47 10.46
CA LEU A 74 15.80 -5.42 11.23
C LEU A 74 15.32 -4.28 10.33
N ASN A 75 16.16 -3.81 9.40
CA ASN A 75 15.80 -2.73 8.47
C ASN A 75 14.64 -3.13 7.54
N ASN A 76 14.62 -4.38 7.06
CA ASN A 76 13.55 -4.90 6.22
C ASN A 76 12.22 -4.96 6.99
N CYS A 77 12.24 -5.53 8.20
CA CYS A 77 11.05 -5.59 9.04
C CYS A 77 10.58 -4.21 9.49
N ARG A 78 11.49 -3.28 9.76
CA ARG A 78 11.12 -1.90 10.09
C ARG A 78 10.33 -1.24 8.97
N GLY A 79 10.72 -1.47 7.70
CA GLY A 79 9.95 -1.02 6.54
C GLY A 79 8.54 -1.60 6.50
N GLN A 80 8.43 -2.91 6.75
CA GLN A 80 7.16 -3.62 6.79
C GLN A 80 6.26 -3.14 7.95
N TRP A 81 6.80 -2.99 9.17
CA TRP A 81 6.08 -2.45 10.32
C TRP A 81 5.60 -1.02 10.08
N ASN A 82 6.38 -0.20 9.37
CA ASN A 82 5.94 1.14 9.00
C ASN A 82 4.71 1.11 8.08
N GLU A 83 4.68 0.24 7.07
CA GLU A 83 3.48 0.04 6.26
C GLU A 83 2.30 -0.48 7.10
N PHE A 84 2.54 -1.36 8.07
CA PHE A 84 1.47 -1.85 8.93
C PHE A 84 0.88 -0.75 9.81
N LEU A 85 1.72 0.10 10.41
CA LEU A 85 1.26 1.25 11.20
C LEU A 85 0.41 2.20 10.36
N ILE A 86 0.87 2.58 9.17
CA ILE A 86 0.11 3.48 8.28
C ILE A 86 -1.21 2.82 7.84
N THR A 87 -1.19 1.53 7.53
CA THR A 87 -2.40 0.75 7.20
C THR A 87 -3.42 0.76 8.35
N SER A 88 -2.97 0.51 9.58
CA SER A 88 -3.81 0.54 10.78
C SER A 88 -4.39 1.95 11.01
N PHE A 89 -3.56 2.99 10.93
CA PHE A 89 -4.00 4.37 11.11
C PHE A 89 -5.06 4.80 10.09
N LEU A 90 -4.80 4.54 8.81
CA LEU A 90 -5.75 4.90 7.75
C LEU A 90 -7.07 4.17 7.91
N ALA A 91 -7.04 2.90 8.33
CA ALA A 91 -8.26 2.13 8.62
C ALA A 91 -9.07 2.74 9.77
N GLU A 92 -8.41 3.10 10.89
CA GLU A 92 -9.08 3.78 12.01
C GLU A 92 -9.67 5.13 11.58
N ILE A 93 -8.91 5.94 10.84
CA ILE A 93 -9.39 7.22 10.30
C ILE A 93 -10.62 6.99 9.42
N ALA A 94 -10.64 5.95 8.58
CA ALA A 94 -11.79 5.63 7.74
C ALA A 94 -13.05 5.27 8.55
N ILE A 95 -12.88 4.50 9.62
CA ILE A 95 -13.96 4.13 10.53
C ILE A 95 -14.51 5.39 11.22
N ASP A 96 -13.63 6.25 11.72
CA ASP A 96 -13.98 7.49 12.38
C ASP A 96 -14.72 8.43 11.43
N PHE A 97 -14.19 8.66 10.22
CA PHE A 97 -14.81 9.51 9.20
C PHE A 97 -16.19 9.03 8.79
N TYR A 98 -16.38 7.72 8.64
CA TYR A 98 -17.71 7.19 8.37
C TYR A 98 -18.66 7.43 9.54
N SER A 99 -18.21 7.21 10.77
CA SER A 99 -19.04 7.40 11.96
C SER A 99 -19.52 8.86 12.10
N THR A 100 -18.63 9.83 11.87
CA THR A 100 -18.85 11.27 12.08
C THR A 100 -19.49 11.96 10.87
N HIS A 101 -19.00 11.67 9.66
CA HIS A 101 -19.36 12.43 8.44
C HIS A 101 -20.23 11.64 7.45
N LYS A 102 -20.47 10.34 7.70
CA LYS A 102 -21.16 9.43 6.76
C LYS A 102 -20.48 9.36 5.38
N LEU A 103 -19.18 9.58 5.34
CA LEU A 103 -18.37 9.52 4.13
C LEU A 103 -17.88 8.08 3.90
N TYR A 104 -18.09 7.53 2.70
CA TYR A 104 -17.60 6.20 2.31
C TYR A 104 -16.11 6.23 1.91
N PHE A 105 -15.29 6.78 2.81
CA PHE A 105 -13.84 6.88 2.63
C PHE A 105 -13.19 5.50 2.79
N VAL A 106 -12.42 5.08 1.80
CA VAL A 106 -11.76 3.78 1.76
C VAL A 106 -10.28 3.96 1.38
N PRO A 107 -9.37 3.94 2.38
CA PRO A 107 -7.94 3.82 2.15
C PRO A 107 -7.55 2.34 2.04
N PHE A 108 -6.72 2.00 1.07
CA PHE A 108 -6.22 0.64 0.92
C PHE A 108 -4.82 0.60 0.32
N ARG A 109 -4.06 -0.44 0.69
CA ARG A 109 -2.72 -0.68 0.17
C ARG A 109 -2.78 -1.45 -1.15
N LEU A 110 -1.95 -1.08 -2.12
CA LEU A 110 -1.79 -1.87 -3.34
C LEU A 110 -0.87 -3.07 -3.08
N ALA A 111 -1.16 -4.21 -3.71
CA ALA A 111 -0.30 -5.39 -3.62
C ALA A 111 1.08 -5.12 -4.26
N ARG A 112 2.17 -5.68 -3.72
CA ARG A 112 3.52 -5.44 -4.24
C ARG A 112 3.74 -6.12 -5.60
N SER A 113 4.49 -5.50 -6.51
CA SER A 113 4.84 -6.09 -7.81
C SER A 113 5.44 -7.49 -7.62
N GLY A 114 4.81 -8.54 -8.18
CA GLY A 114 5.21 -9.95 -7.99
C GLY A 114 4.35 -10.78 -7.03
N GLU A 115 3.50 -10.17 -6.21
CA GLU A 115 2.42 -10.87 -5.50
C GLU A 115 1.28 -11.18 -6.48
N THR A 116 1.49 -12.15 -7.37
CA THR A 116 0.40 -12.77 -8.13
C THR A 116 -0.42 -13.63 -7.18
N ASN A 117 -1.75 -13.61 -7.31
CA ASN A 117 -2.64 -14.52 -6.61
C ASN A 117 -2.06 -15.94 -6.67
N LYS A 118 -1.60 -16.48 -5.54
CA LYS A 118 -1.34 -17.92 -5.42
C LYS A 118 -2.70 -18.59 -5.57
N THR A 119 -3.10 -18.87 -6.80
CA THR A 119 -4.22 -19.75 -7.10
C THR A 119 -3.90 -21.06 -6.39
N VAL A 120 -4.68 -21.37 -5.36
CA VAL A 120 -4.70 -22.67 -4.73
C VAL A 120 -4.92 -23.66 -5.86
N LYS A 121 -3.86 -24.39 -6.26
CA LYS A 121 -3.97 -25.49 -7.20
C LYS A 121 -4.87 -26.52 -6.52
N LYS A 122 -6.16 -26.53 -6.87
CA LYS A 122 -7.03 -27.66 -6.54
C LYS A 122 -6.34 -28.92 -7.07
N PRO A 123 -6.25 -30.00 -6.28
CA PRO A 123 -5.70 -31.25 -6.76
C PRO A 123 -6.51 -31.70 -7.97
N LYS A 124 -5.81 -31.98 -9.08
CA LYS A 124 -6.43 -32.53 -10.30
C LYS A 124 -7.05 -33.88 -9.95
N SER A 125 -8.36 -33.91 -9.79
CA SER A 125 -9.15 -35.13 -9.83
C SER A 125 -9.06 -35.70 -11.25
N GLN A 126 -8.50 -36.90 -11.37
CA GLN A 126 -8.56 -37.67 -12.61
C GLN A 126 -10.02 -37.96 -12.97
N LYS A 127 -10.46 -37.54 -14.15
CA LYS A 127 -11.64 -38.12 -14.79
C LYS A 127 -11.35 -38.43 -16.25
N LYS A 128 -11.41 -39.73 -16.55
CA LYS A 128 -11.43 -40.33 -17.89
C LYS A 128 -12.68 -39.89 -18.65
N GLY A 129 -12.48 -39.50 -19.91
CA GLY A 129 -13.38 -39.71 -21.06
C GLY A 129 -14.79 -39.15 -20.98
N THR A 130 -15.11 -38.15 -21.80
CA THR A 130 -15.80 -38.31 -23.11
C THR A 130 -16.14 -36.92 -23.63
N SER A 131 -15.88 -36.71 -24.91
CA SER A 131 -15.98 -35.49 -25.70
C SER A 131 -17.42 -34.97 -25.85
N GLN A 132 -17.62 -33.68 -25.59
CA GLN A 132 -18.59 -32.83 -26.30
C GLN A 132 -18.11 -31.38 -26.27
N GLU A 133 -17.92 -30.83 -27.47
CA GLU A 133 -17.56 -29.43 -27.72
C GLU A 133 -18.66 -28.50 -27.21
N THR A 134 -18.29 -27.57 -26.35
CA THR A 134 -19.01 -26.31 -26.16
C THR A 134 -17.98 -25.21 -26.14
N VAL A 135 -18.04 -24.34 -27.15
CA VAL A 135 -17.21 -23.14 -27.28
C VAL A 135 -17.67 -22.16 -26.21
N SER A 136 -16.97 -22.15 -25.07
CA SER A 136 -16.99 -21.04 -24.13
C SER A 136 -15.71 -20.25 -24.32
N THR A 137 -15.80 -19.13 -25.04
CA THR A 137 -14.79 -18.07 -25.01
C THR A 137 -14.85 -17.40 -23.64
N GLU A 138 -14.33 -18.07 -22.61
CA GLU A 138 -13.81 -17.38 -21.45
C GLU A 138 -12.48 -16.77 -21.86
N GLU A 139 -12.53 -15.49 -22.26
CA GLU A 139 -11.37 -14.61 -22.27
C GLU A 139 -10.78 -14.60 -20.86
N THR A 140 -9.92 -15.57 -20.61
CA THR A 140 -8.95 -15.51 -19.53
C THR A 140 -7.98 -14.40 -19.93
N VAL A 141 -8.31 -13.17 -19.52
CA VAL A 141 -7.42 -12.02 -19.63
C VAL A 141 -6.16 -12.37 -18.83
N SER A 142 -5.17 -12.88 -19.56
CA SER A 142 -3.79 -13.09 -19.20
C SER A 142 -3.17 -11.74 -18.81
N SER A 143 -3.51 -11.22 -17.64
CA SER A 143 -3.18 -9.88 -17.15
C SER A 143 -1.80 -9.82 -16.47
N GLU A 144 -0.79 -10.43 -17.07
CA GLU A 144 0.57 -10.49 -16.50
C GLU A 144 1.42 -9.21 -16.71
N ALA A 145 0.84 -8.12 -17.20
CA ALA A 145 1.57 -6.85 -17.39
C ALA A 145 0.75 -5.54 -17.22
N ALA A 146 -0.46 -5.58 -16.64
CA ALA A 146 -1.24 -4.36 -16.37
C ALA A 146 -0.82 -3.70 -15.05
N SER A 147 -0.62 -2.37 -15.03
CA SER A 147 -0.41 -1.61 -13.79
C SER A 147 -1.51 -1.95 -12.77
N LYS A 148 -1.15 -2.33 -11.54
CA LYS A 148 -2.14 -2.71 -10.51
C LYS A 148 -3.05 -1.54 -10.14
N PHE A 149 -2.55 -0.32 -10.25
CA PHE A 149 -3.37 0.88 -10.09
C PHE A 149 -4.44 0.95 -11.19
N LEU A 150 -4.08 0.71 -12.46
CA LEU A 150 -5.04 0.70 -13.56
C LEU A 150 -6.03 -0.46 -13.47
N ALA A 151 -5.63 -1.59 -12.88
CA ALA A 151 -6.50 -2.74 -12.64
C ALA A 151 -7.65 -2.47 -11.66
N LEU A 152 -7.64 -1.35 -10.92
CA LEU A 152 -8.74 -0.96 -10.04
C LEU A 152 -10.00 -0.53 -10.79
N PHE A 153 -9.83 0.03 -11.98
CA PHE A 153 -10.91 0.74 -12.64
C PHE A 153 -11.83 -0.20 -13.41
N HIS A 154 -13.13 0.06 -13.36
CA HIS A 154 -14.10 -0.68 -14.15
C HIS A 154 -13.77 -0.56 -15.64
N LYS A 155 -13.95 -1.65 -16.41
CA LYS A 155 -13.62 -1.68 -17.84
C LYS A 155 -14.30 -0.57 -18.65
N ASP A 156 -15.47 -0.15 -18.21
CA ASP A 156 -16.23 0.93 -18.86
C ASP A 156 -15.57 2.29 -18.69
N GLU A 157 -14.72 2.51 -17.68
CA GLU A 157 -13.99 3.78 -17.52
C GLU A 157 -13.09 4.10 -18.72
N PHE A 158 -12.70 3.08 -19.50
CA PHE A 158 -11.86 3.22 -20.68
C PHE A 158 -12.65 3.39 -21.99
N LYS A 159 -13.98 3.34 -21.95
CA LYS A 159 -14.84 3.59 -23.13
C LYS A 159 -14.99 5.08 -23.39
N GLU A 160 -15.37 5.45 -24.60
CA GLU A 160 -15.57 6.86 -24.99
C GLU A 160 -16.46 7.63 -24.00
N ASN A 161 -16.12 8.89 -23.72
CA ASN A 161 -16.80 9.77 -22.76
C ASN A 161 -16.77 9.28 -21.29
N LYS A 162 -15.85 8.40 -20.94
CA LYS A 162 -15.65 7.92 -19.55
C LYS A 162 -14.32 8.37 -18.96
N GLY A 163 -14.17 8.16 -17.65
CA GLY A 163 -13.16 8.78 -16.82
C GLY A 163 -11.72 8.51 -17.23
N LEU A 164 -11.43 7.46 -18.01
CA LEU A 164 -10.08 7.06 -18.43
C LEU A 164 -9.94 6.82 -19.94
N HIS A 165 -10.91 7.26 -20.74
CA HIS A 165 -10.97 6.92 -22.16
C HIS A 165 -9.74 7.37 -22.96
N HIS A 166 -9.13 8.51 -22.60
CA HIS A 166 -7.96 9.05 -23.28
C HIS A 166 -6.70 8.17 -23.21
N ILE A 167 -6.62 7.27 -22.22
CA ILE A 167 -5.47 6.35 -22.09
C ILE A 167 -5.78 4.94 -22.59
N ASN A 168 -6.99 4.65 -23.09
CA ASN A 168 -7.39 3.29 -23.44
C ASN A 168 -6.45 2.62 -24.46
N GLN A 169 -5.97 3.37 -25.45
CA GLN A 169 -5.03 2.86 -26.47
C GLN A 169 -3.61 2.58 -25.93
N PHE A 170 -3.27 3.11 -24.76
CA PHE A 170 -1.93 2.99 -24.18
C PHE A 170 -1.89 2.17 -22.90
N LYS A 171 -3.03 1.85 -22.29
CA LYS A 171 -3.13 1.31 -20.92
C LYS A 171 -2.28 0.05 -20.68
N ASP A 172 -2.15 -0.81 -21.69
CA ASP A 172 -1.39 -2.06 -21.61
C ASP A 172 0.13 -1.85 -21.79
N ASN A 173 0.53 -0.63 -22.19
CA ASN A 173 1.93 -0.20 -22.33
C ASN A 173 2.35 0.80 -21.23
N ILE A 174 1.47 1.11 -20.28
CA ILE A 174 1.76 2.02 -19.17
C ILE A 174 2.37 1.21 -18.02
N PHE A 175 3.68 1.35 -17.85
CA PHE A 175 4.44 0.64 -16.82
C PHE A 175 4.97 1.61 -15.75
N PHE A 176 4.50 1.44 -14.52
CA PHE A 176 5.08 2.10 -13.37
C PHE A 176 4.91 1.25 -12.10
N SER A 177 5.77 1.49 -11.12
CA SER A 177 5.59 0.89 -9.79
C SER A 177 4.28 1.40 -9.21
N SER A 178 3.47 0.49 -8.67
CA SER A 178 2.25 0.90 -8.00
C SER A 178 2.58 1.78 -6.80
N PRO A 179 1.84 2.86 -6.55
CA PRO A 179 1.96 3.59 -5.29
C PRO A 179 1.63 2.64 -4.13
N ASP A 180 2.05 3.00 -2.92
CA ASP A 180 1.84 2.13 -1.76
C ASP A 180 0.34 2.09 -1.38
N TYR A 181 -0.35 3.24 -1.45
CA TYR A 181 -1.77 3.35 -1.07
C TYR A 181 -2.60 4.15 -2.08
N VAL A 182 -3.91 3.86 -2.08
CA VAL A 182 -4.93 4.65 -2.76
C VAL A 182 -5.96 5.11 -1.71
N LEU A 183 -6.34 6.38 -1.81
CA LEU A 183 -7.38 7.02 -1.03
C LEU A 183 -8.60 7.25 -1.93
N SER A 184 -9.72 6.62 -1.59
CA SER A 184 -10.94 6.70 -2.39
C SER A 184 -12.16 7.10 -1.57
N ILE A 185 -13.14 7.73 -2.23
CA ILE A 185 -14.49 7.92 -1.69
C ILE A 185 -15.42 7.21 -2.65
N LEU A 186 -16.14 6.20 -2.16
CA LEU A 186 -17.05 5.41 -2.98
C LEU A 186 -18.41 6.10 -3.10
N ASP A 187 -19.04 5.98 -4.26
CA ASP A 187 -20.44 6.39 -4.45
C ASP A 187 -21.42 5.24 -4.11
N ASP A 188 -20.93 3.99 -4.08
CA ASP A 188 -21.72 2.77 -3.87
C ASP A 188 -21.71 2.34 -2.39
N GLN A 189 -22.83 2.59 -1.69
CA GLN A 189 -23.03 2.15 -0.31
C GLN A 189 -23.00 0.63 -0.14
N GLY A 190 -23.50 -0.13 -1.12
CA GLY A 190 -23.51 -1.59 -1.07
C GLY A 190 -22.12 -2.19 -1.16
N LEU A 191 -21.23 -1.59 -1.97
CA LEU A 191 -19.82 -1.92 -2.00
C LEU A 191 -19.11 -1.51 -0.70
N PHE A 192 -19.39 -0.31 -0.19
CA PHE A 192 -18.82 0.15 1.08
C PHE A 192 -19.20 -0.77 2.26
N ASN A 193 -20.45 -1.23 2.34
CA ASN A 193 -20.89 -2.16 3.38
C ASN A 193 -20.12 -3.49 3.37
N GLN A 194 -19.63 -3.94 2.20
CA GLN A 194 -18.75 -5.12 2.10
C GLN A 194 -17.32 -4.82 2.57
N ILE A 195 -16.87 -3.58 2.39
CA ILE A 195 -15.51 -3.13 2.77
C ILE A 195 -15.42 -2.79 4.25
N GLN A 196 -16.49 -2.29 4.86
CA GLN A 196 -16.47 -1.81 6.25
C GLN A 196 -15.98 -2.89 7.25
N PRO A 197 -16.40 -4.17 7.18
CA PRO A 197 -15.82 -5.22 8.02
C PRO A 197 -14.32 -5.41 7.78
N LEU A 198 -13.87 -5.30 6.53
CA LEU A 198 -12.45 -5.41 6.17
C LEU A 198 -11.63 -4.23 6.71
N LEU A 199 -12.19 -3.02 6.76
CA LEU A 199 -11.52 -1.87 7.40
C LEU A 199 -11.33 -2.11 8.91
N ASN A 200 -12.37 -2.59 9.59
CA ASN A 200 -12.28 -2.93 11.02
C ASN A 200 -11.22 -4.00 11.29
N GLN A 201 -11.17 -5.02 10.44
CA GLN A 201 -10.17 -6.07 10.59
C GLN A 201 -8.77 -5.58 10.16
N GLN A 202 -8.65 -4.75 9.13
CA GLN A 202 -7.38 -4.13 8.68
C GLN A 202 -6.75 -3.24 9.77
N ALA A 203 -7.55 -2.55 10.57
CA ALA A 203 -7.05 -1.81 11.72
C ALA A 203 -6.24 -2.72 12.65
N ASN A 204 -6.74 -3.95 12.89
CA ASN A 204 -6.17 -4.92 13.82
C ASN A 204 -5.16 -5.91 13.19
N GLU A 205 -5.28 -6.18 11.89
CA GLU A 205 -4.52 -7.19 11.16
C GLU A 205 -3.96 -6.61 9.84
N ALA A 206 -3.10 -5.61 9.95
CA ALA A 206 -2.60 -4.85 8.81
C ALA A 206 -1.89 -5.67 7.71
N GLU A 207 -1.32 -6.85 8.03
CA GLU A 207 -0.71 -7.71 7.01
C GLU A 207 -1.72 -8.55 6.23
N SER A 208 -2.52 -9.36 6.93
CA SER A 208 -3.38 -10.40 6.33
C SER A 208 -4.41 -9.79 5.40
N LEU A 209 -4.80 -8.54 5.64
CA LEU A 209 -5.84 -7.85 4.89
C LEU A 209 -5.40 -6.64 4.10
N GLY A 210 -4.14 -6.21 4.21
CA GLY A 210 -3.70 -4.96 3.57
C GLY A 210 -4.00 -4.93 2.06
N THR A 211 -4.14 -6.09 1.42
CA THR A 211 -4.53 -6.21 0.00
C THR A 211 -5.93 -6.79 -0.26
N GLU A 212 -6.69 -7.22 0.75
CA GLU A 212 -8.02 -7.79 0.53
C GLU A 212 -9.03 -6.74 0.05
N ILE A 213 -8.93 -5.51 0.58
CA ILE A 213 -9.72 -4.38 0.06
C ILE A 213 -9.34 -4.10 -1.39
N TYR A 214 -8.03 -4.12 -1.72
CA TYR A 214 -7.56 -3.99 -3.11
C TYR A 214 -8.16 -5.08 -4.00
N LYS A 215 -8.11 -6.36 -3.60
CA LYS A 215 -8.67 -7.48 -4.37
C LYS A 215 -10.18 -7.31 -4.58
N LEU A 216 -10.89 -6.85 -3.54
CA LEU A 216 -12.33 -6.61 -3.62
C LEU A 216 -12.66 -5.46 -4.59
N LEU A 217 -11.83 -4.42 -4.64
CA LEU A 217 -12.02 -3.23 -5.48
C LEU A 217 -11.52 -3.38 -6.92
N GLN A 218 -10.75 -4.42 -7.23
CA GLN A 218 -10.21 -4.64 -8.56
C GLN A 218 -11.32 -4.68 -9.62
N GLY A 219 -11.21 -3.82 -10.64
CA GLY A 219 -12.18 -3.68 -11.71
C GLY A 219 -13.51 -3.04 -11.31
N LYS A 220 -13.61 -2.37 -10.17
CA LYS A 220 -14.87 -1.80 -9.66
C LYS A 220 -14.87 -0.29 -9.50
N LEU A 221 -13.71 0.36 -9.37
CA LEU A 221 -13.66 1.79 -9.13
C LEU A 221 -13.98 2.60 -10.38
N LYS A 222 -14.64 3.74 -10.18
CA LYS A 222 -14.70 4.83 -11.16
C LYS A 222 -13.48 5.73 -10.98
N ALA A 223 -13.02 6.37 -12.04
CA ALA A 223 -11.86 7.25 -11.99
C ALA A 223 -12.01 8.37 -10.94
N GLN A 224 -13.21 8.96 -10.87
CA GLN A 224 -13.53 10.05 -9.96
C GLN A 224 -13.55 9.66 -8.48
N GLU A 225 -13.68 8.38 -8.15
CA GLU A 225 -13.73 7.89 -6.77
C GLU A 225 -12.34 7.92 -6.12
N VAL A 226 -11.28 7.81 -6.92
CA VAL A 226 -9.90 8.01 -6.45
C VAL A 226 -9.66 9.49 -6.19
N LYS A 227 -9.21 9.83 -4.99
CA LYS A 227 -8.92 11.22 -4.57
C LYS A 227 -7.44 11.47 -4.46
N ALA A 228 -6.71 10.52 -3.88
CA ALA A 228 -5.27 10.60 -3.77
C ALA A 228 -4.60 9.24 -3.82
N VAL A 229 -3.30 9.26 -4.03
CA VAL A 229 -2.40 8.11 -3.90
C VAL A 229 -1.24 8.49 -2.99
N LEU A 230 -0.71 7.52 -2.25
CA LEU A 230 0.37 7.75 -1.30
C LEU A 230 1.57 6.87 -1.63
N SER A 231 2.77 7.44 -1.54
CA SER A 231 4.01 6.67 -1.43
C SER A 231 4.58 6.88 -0.03
N VAL A 232 4.73 5.78 0.71
CA VAL A 232 5.10 5.74 2.11
C VAL A 232 6.52 5.20 2.22
N LYS A 233 7.40 5.95 2.89
CA LYS A 233 8.79 5.53 3.14
C LYS A 233 9.19 5.86 4.58
N ILE A 234 10.14 5.12 5.15
CA ILE A 234 10.72 5.53 6.44
C ILE A 234 11.54 6.83 6.26
N SER A 235 12.31 6.90 5.17
CA SER A 235 13.16 8.03 4.81
C SER A 235 13.44 8.07 3.31
N ASN A 236 13.83 9.26 2.83
CA ASN A 236 14.02 9.61 1.43
C ASN A 236 15.46 9.46 0.95
N ARG A 237 15.95 8.22 0.88
CA ARG A 237 17.23 7.92 0.21
C ARG A 237 17.12 8.23 -1.30
N PRO A 238 18.23 8.58 -1.99
CA PRO A 238 18.19 8.97 -3.40
C PRO A 238 17.39 8.02 -4.30
N ASP A 239 17.62 6.71 -4.20
CA ASP A 239 16.91 5.66 -4.91
C ASP A 239 15.38 5.72 -4.70
N ARG A 240 14.95 5.90 -3.45
CA ARG A 240 13.53 5.98 -3.08
C ARG A 240 12.85 7.24 -3.59
N ARG A 241 13.59 8.34 -3.74
CA ARG A 241 13.05 9.60 -4.27
C ARG A 241 12.68 9.50 -5.74
N TYR A 242 13.56 8.90 -6.54
CA TYR A 242 13.30 8.76 -7.98
C TYR A 242 12.15 7.81 -8.28
N GLN A 243 11.98 6.76 -7.47
CA GLN A 243 10.79 5.90 -7.58
C GLN A 243 9.50 6.72 -7.40
N ALA A 244 9.37 7.46 -6.30
CA ALA A 244 8.17 8.27 -6.05
C ALA A 244 7.95 9.37 -7.11
N LEU A 245 9.03 10.01 -7.60
CA LEU A 245 8.96 11.00 -8.67
C LEU A 245 8.46 10.39 -10.00
N TYR A 246 8.89 9.17 -10.32
CA TYR A 246 8.42 8.47 -11.51
C TYR A 246 6.94 8.06 -11.38
N GLU A 247 6.56 7.50 -10.22
CA GLU A 247 5.17 7.14 -9.92
C GLU A 247 4.24 8.35 -10.06
N THR A 248 4.58 9.48 -9.44
CA THR A 248 3.74 10.68 -9.54
C THR A 248 3.69 11.24 -10.95
N ALA A 249 4.80 11.23 -11.70
CA ALA A 249 4.81 11.71 -13.07
C ALA A 249 3.80 10.96 -13.94
N MET A 250 3.71 9.63 -13.76
CA MET A 250 2.76 8.78 -14.47
C MET A 250 1.32 9.01 -14.00
N ILE A 251 1.07 8.99 -12.69
CA ILE A 251 -0.28 9.16 -12.14
C ILE A 251 -0.86 10.53 -12.48
N LYS A 252 -0.07 11.59 -12.34
CA LYS A 252 -0.50 12.96 -12.69
C LYS A 252 -0.68 13.14 -14.20
N ALA A 253 0.18 12.53 -15.03
CA ALA A 253 -0.01 12.59 -16.48
C ALA A 253 -1.31 11.89 -16.91
N ILE A 254 -1.60 10.71 -16.36
CA ILE A 254 -2.86 9.99 -16.60
C ILE A 254 -4.03 10.83 -16.09
N GLY A 255 -3.97 11.30 -14.84
CA GLY A 255 -5.03 12.08 -14.23
C GLY A 255 -5.35 13.32 -15.07
N TYR A 256 -4.32 14.10 -15.42
CA TYR A 256 -4.48 15.28 -16.26
C TYR A 256 -5.06 14.97 -17.64
N ALA A 257 -4.53 13.96 -18.35
CA ALA A 257 -5.03 13.56 -19.66
C ALA A 257 -6.50 13.13 -19.61
N CYS A 258 -6.94 12.61 -18.47
CA CYS A 258 -8.27 12.07 -18.24
C CYS A 258 -9.21 13.03 -17.46
N GLY A 259 -8.80 14.27 -17.23
CA GLY A 259 -9.58 15.26 -16.48
C GLY A 259 -9.81 14.92 -15.00
N GLN A 260 -8.97 14.05 -14.43
CA GLN A 260 -9.02 13.65 -13.02
C GLN A 260 -8.10 14.54 -12.18
N ASN A 261 -8.59 14.97 -11.02
CA ASN A 261 -7.83 15.78 -10.06
C ASN A 261 -7.22 14.89 -8.95
N TRP A 262 -6.51 13.83 -9.34
CA TRP A 262 -5.87 12.94 -8.38
C TRP A 262 -4.68 13.63 -7.72
N LYS A 263 -4.64 13.61 -6.39
CA LYS A 263 -3.51 14.08 -5.60
C LYS A 263 -2.48 12.96 -5.40
N TYR A 264 -1.21 13.32 -5.30
CA TYR A 264 -0.11 12.42 -4.99
C TYR A 264 0.62 12.98 -3.77
N TYR A 265 0.70 12.16 -2.72
CA TYR A 265 1.39 12.52 -1.49
C TYR A 265 2.58 11.62 -1.23
N MET A 266 3.66 12.25 -0.79
CA MET A 266 4.82 11.55 -0.26
C MET A 266 4.72 11.56 1.27
N VAL A 267 4.74 10.38 1.89
CA VAL A 267 4.64 10.22 3.34
C VAL A 267 5.93 9.63 3.87
N THR A 268 6.53 10.31 4.85
CA THR A 268 7.74 9.84 5.53
C THR A 268 7.55 9.70 7.02
N ALA A 269 8.07 8.61 7.60
CA ALA A 269 8.08 8.46 9.05
C ALA A 269 9.07 9.42 9.72
N LYS A 270 10.22 9.67 9.07
CA LYS A 270 11.17 10.71 9.50
C LYS A 270 10.83 12.05 8.88
N GLN A 271 11.21 13.13 9.57
CA GLN A 271 11.14 14.47 9.02
C GLN A 271 11.87 14.54 7.67
N ALA A 272 11.15 14.97 6.63
CA ALA A 272 11.73 15.21 5.32
C ALA A 272 12.69 16.41 5.37
N SER A 273 13.86 16.29 4.73
CA SER A 273 14.80 17.41 4.65
C SER A 273 14.25 18.53 3.75
N LEU A 274 14.75 19.76 3.92
CA LEU A 274 14.37 20.88 3.04
C LEU A 274 14.65 20.56 1.56
N SER A 275 15.72 19.81 1.29
CA SER A 275 16.06 19.35 -0.06
C SER A 275 15.03 18.37 -0.60
N ASP A 276 14.54 17.43 0.23
CA ASP A 276 13.50 16.49 -0.19
C ASP A 276 12.19 17.23 -0.46
N VAL A 277 11.76 18.11 0.46
CA VAL A 277 10.58 18.94 0.26
C VAL A 277 10.70 19.75 -1.03
N LYS A 278 11.84 20.41 -1.27
CA LYS A 278 12.09 21.18 -2.49
C LYS A 278 11.99 20.31 -3.75
N ILE A 279 12.62 19.13 -3.76
CA ILE A 279 12.63 18.24 -4.92
C ILE A 279 11.21 17.77 -5.25
N PHE A 280 10.42 17.41 -4.24
CA PHE A 280 9.08 16.88 -4.46
C PHE A 280 8.05 17.97 -4.80
N THR A 281 8.03 19.09 -4.07
CA THR A 281 6.94 20.08 -4.18
C THR A 281 7.24 21.23 -5.15
N LYS A 282 8.53 21.49 -5.45
CA LYS A 282 8.92 22.51 -6.45
C LYS A 282 9.34 21.91 -7.79
N GLY A 283 9.40 20.58 -7.89
CA GLY A 283 9.64 19.89 -9.15
C GLY A 283 8.47 20.06 -10.10
N ILE A 284 8.74 20.51 -11.32
CA ILE A 284 7.74 20.56 -12.39
C ILE A 284 7.53 19.13 -12.89
N ALA A 285 6.29 18.68 -12.95
CA ALA A 285 5.94 17.37 -13.48
C ALA A 285 6.31 17.29 -14.97
N PRO A 286 6.92 16.18 -15.46
CA PRO A 286 7.38 16.08 -16.85
C PRO A 286 6.30 16.37 -17.90
N HIS A 287 5.05 15.94 -17.66
CA HIS A 287 3.94 16.22 -18.57
C HIS A 287 3.57 17.72 -18.61
N GLY A 288 3.78 18.46 -17.52
CA GLY A 288 3.63 19.91 -17.46
C GLY A 288 4.59 20.62 -18.42
N ILE A 289 5.85 20.18 -18.47
CA ILE A 289 6.86 20.69 -19.42
C ILE A 289 6.37 20.49 -20.86
N ALA A 290 5.91 19.28 -21.20
CA ALA A 290 5.45 18.94 -22.55
C ALA A 290 4.29 19.84 -23.03
N ILE A 291 3.41 20.25 -22.12
CA ILE A 291 2.26 21.13 -22.42
C ILE A 291 2.50 22.60 -22.06
N LYS A 292 3.74 22.97 -21.70
CA LYS A 292 4.13 24.34 -21.31
C LYS A 292 3.30 24.91 -20.15
N ARG A 293 3.06 24.10 -19.11
CA ARG A 293 2.41 24.49 -17.85
C ARG A 293 3.27 24.12 -16.65
N GLU A 294 3.29 24.99 -15.64
CA GLU A 294 3.95 24.73 -14.36
C GLU A 294 3.06 23.86 -13.47
N LEU A 295 3.02 22.56 -13.76
CA LEU A 295 2.29 21.58 -12.95
C LEU A 295 3.22 21.01 -11.88
N ILE A 296 2.74 20.97 -10.64
CA ILE A 296 3.48 20.38 -9.51
C ILE A 296 3.53 18.86 -9.63
N SER A 297 4.66 18.27 -9.25
CA SER A 297 4.84 16.81 -9.31
C SER A 297 4.21 16.11 -8.10
N VAL A 298 4.60 16.48 -6.87
CA VAL A 298 4.03 15.95 -5.64
C VAL A 298 3.24 17.07 -4.97
N ASP A 299 1.98 16.84 -4.63
CA ASP A 299 1.11 17.88 -4.05
C ASP A 299 1.59 18.30 -2.67
N GLN A 300 2.02 17.33 -1.86
CA GLN A 300 2.57 17.60 -0.54
C GLN A 300 3.46 16.46 -0.02
N VAL A 301 4.43 16.82 0.81
CA VAL A 301 5.24 15.88 1.60
C VAL A 301 4.80 15.94 3.05
N TYR A 302 4.32 14.82 3.60
CA TYR A 302 3.96 14.69 5.00
C TYR A 302 5.04 13.93 5.75
N SER A 303 5.51 14.52 6.84
CA SER A 303 6.29 13.80 7.84
C SER A 303 5.31 13.27 8.87
N CYS A 304 4.80 12.05 8.64
CA CYS A 304 3.85 11.39 9.51
C CYS A 304 4.57 10.97 10.78
N SER A 305 4.61 11.90 11.73
CA SER A 305 5.11 11.62 13.06
C SER A 305 4.05 10.86 13.82
N ASN A 306 2.76 11.14 13.67
CA ASN A 306 1.70 10.50 14.47
C ASN A 306 0.35 10.41 13.73
N LYS A 307 -0.71 9.94 14.42
CA LYS A 307 -2.06 9.77 13.85
C LYS A 307 -2.67 11.09 13.37
N GLN A 308 -2.43 12.20 14.09
CA GLN A 308 -2.98 13.52 13.73
C GLN A 308 -2.41 14.05 12.40
N ASP A 309 -1.13 13.77 12.11
CA ASP A 309 -0.53 14.14 10.84
C ASP A 309 -1.22 13.43 9.65
N LEU A 310 -1.68 12.19 9.84
CA LEU A 310 -2.44 11.46 8.82
C LEU A 310 -3.88 11.93 8.69
N ILE A 311 -4.52 12.36 9.78
CA ILE A 311 -5.84 12.99 9.70
C ILE A 311 -5.77 14.22 8.80
N LYS A 312 -4.78 15.09 9.04
CA LYS A 312 -4.55 16.27 8.19
C LYS A 312 -4.31 15.89 6.73
N LEU A 313 -3.50 14.86 6.47
CA LEU A 313 -3.28 14.35 5.11
C LEU A 313 -4.60 13.91 4.45
N VAL A 314 -5.45 13.19 5.18
CA VAL A 314 -6.75 12.73 4.69
C VAL A 314 -7.65 13.93 4.42
N GLU A 315 -7.76 14.89 5.34
CA GLU A 315 -8.53 16.12 5.14
C GLU A 315 -8.06 16.88 3.89
N ASP A 316 -6.74 17.02 3.71
CA ASP A 316 -6.16 17.63 2.52
C ASP A 316 -6.42 16.79 1.26
N ALA A 317 -6.62 15.47 1.36
CA ALA A 317 -6.95 14.59 0.24
C ALA A 317 -8.41 14.72 -0.21
N LEU A 318 -9.31 15.00 0.72
CA LEU A 318 -10.74 15.11 0.49
C LEU A 318 -11.08 16.45 -0.20
N PRO A 319 -12.15 16.48 -1.02
CA PRO A 319 -12.58 17.68 -1.75
C PRO A 319 -13.22 18.75 -0.87
#